data_AF-A0A662FUC8-F1
#
_entry.id   AF-A0A662FUC8-F1
#
_cell.length_a   1.000
_cell.length_b   1.000
_cell.length_c   1.000
_cell.angle_alpha   90.00
_cell.angle_beta   90.00
_cell.angle_gamma   90.00
#
_symmetry.space_group_name_H-M   'P 1'
#
loop_
_entity.id
_entity.type
_entity.pdbx_description
1 polymer ?
#
loop_
_entity_poly.entity_id
_entity_poly.type
_entity_poly.pdbx_seq_one_letter_code
_entity_poly.pdbx_strand_id
1 'polypeptide(L)'
;MVRILRLKLLSKDDVEAIHEASLRILEEIGVQIPNKEIVSVLRNVGCEVDHKTWTTKIPSSMVIEMVKKASKNFTIYSRSGESLAFGEGSFKVLSSGGMMNVVEPLTYERRPATLKDVEKAVKLGDALENIDIVGALFVPQDVFTQLADIYMYATLIKY
;
A
#
# COMPACT_ATOMS: atom_id res chain seq x y z
N MET A 1 1.99 7.68 25.84
CA MET A 1 0.85 7.55 24.92
C MET A 1 0.56 8.92 24.32
N VAL A 2 0.91 9.15 23.05
CA VAL A 2 0.62 10.43 22.39
C VAL A 2 -0.87 10.45 22.07
N ARG A 3 -1.61 11.41 22.64
CA ARG A 3 -3.03 11.62 22.33
C ARG A 3 -3.12 12.26 20.95
N ILE A 4 -3.37 11.43 19.94
CA ILE A 4 -3.61 11.92 18.58
C ILE A 4 -4.94 12.67 18.59
N LEU A 5 -4.88 13.98 18.37
CA LEU A 5 -6.08 14.78 18.14
C LEU A 5 -6.65 14.39 16.77
N ARG A 6 -7.84 13.80 16.77
CA ARG A 6 -8.56 13.49 15.53
C ARG A 6 -9.18 14.78 15.01
N LEU A 7 -8.52 15.42 14.05
CA LEU A 7 -9.10 16.57 13.36
C LEU A 7 -10.29 16.10 12.52
N LYS A 8 -11.48 16.62 12.80
CA LYS A 8 -12.70 16.31 12.06
C LYS A 8 -13.12 17.53 11.24
N LEU A 9 -12.77 17.50 9.95
CA LEU A 9 -13.08 18.58 9.00
C LEU A 9 -14.44 18.42 8.33
N LEU A 10 -14.86 17.17 8.08
CA LEU A 10 -16.09 16.85 7.38
C LEU A 10 -17.25 16.62 8.35
N SER A 11 -18.43 17.14 7.98
CA SER A 11 -19.68 16.81 8.65
C SER A 11 -20.07 15.34 8.39
N LYS A 12 -21.13 14.86 9.06
CA LYS A 12 -21.64 13.51 8.77
C LYS A 12 -22.23 13.45 7.35
N ASP A 13 -22.93 14.49 6.95
CA ASP A 13 -23.59 14.58 5.65
C ASP A 13 -22.56 14.63 4.51
N ASP A 14 -21.42 15.31 4.71
CA ASP A 14 -20.30 15.31 3.75
C ASP A 14 -19.72 13.90 3.57
N VAL A 15 -19.54 13.16 4.66
CA VAL A 15 -19.03 11.78 4.61
C VAL A 15 -20.03 10.86 3.89
N GLU A 16 -21.32 11.01 4.15
CA GLU A 16 -22.37 10.25 3.48
C GLU A 16 -22.42 10.56 1.98
N ALA A 17 -22.34 11.84 1.60
CA ALA A 17 -22.30 12.25 0.21
C ALA A 17 -21.09 11.67 -0.55
N ILE A 18 -19.91 11.63 0.08
CA ILE A 18 -18.72 10.98 -0.50
C ILE A 18 -18.93 9.46 -0.62
N HIS A 19 -19.55 8.84 0.38
CA HIS A 19 -19.83 7.40 0.36
C HIS A 19 -20.75 7.02 -0.80
N GLU A 20 -21.89 7.70 -0.91
CA GLU A 20 -22.88 7.48 -1.98
C GLU A 20 -22.30 7.77 -3.37
N ALA A 21 -21.52 8.85 -3.52
CA ALA A 21 -20.84 9.14 -4.77
C ALA A 21 -19.82 8.05 -5.15
N SER A 22 -19.07 7.53 -4.18
CA SER A 22 -18.10 6.45 -4.41
C SER A 22 -18.77 5.15 -4.84
N LEU A 23 -19.89 4.80 -4.19
CA LEU A 23 -20.72 3.64 -4.55
C LEU A 23 -21.26 3.76 -5.98
N ARG A 24 -21.83 4.93 -6.33
CA ARG A 24 -22.29 5.21 -7.70
C ARG A 24 -21.18 5.14 -8.73
N ILE A 25 -19.97 5.63 -8.44
CA ILE A 25 -18.82 5.49 -9.35
C ILE A 25 -18.53 4.01 -9.60
N LEU A 26 -18.45 3.20 -8.55
CA LEU A 26 -18.14 1.77 -8.69
C LEU A 26 -19.24 1.01 -9.46
N GLU A 27 -20.51 1.36 -9.25
CA GLU A 27 -21.64 0.67 -9.85
C GLU A 27 -21.96 1.15 -11.28
N GLU A 28 -21.94 2.46 -11.55
CA GLU A 28 -22.34 3.02 -12.84
C GLU A 28 -21.17 3.14 -13.83
N ILE A 29 -19.97 3.51 -13.32
CA ILE A 29 -18.78 3.79 -14.13
C ILE A 29 -17.80 2.60 -14.12
N GLY A 30 -17.51 2.06 -12.93
CA GLY A 30 -16.61 0.93 -12.73
C GLY A 30 -15.12 1.29 -12.70
N VAL A 31 -14.28 0.25 -12.65
CA VAL A 31 -12.82 0.34 -12.59
C VAL A 31 -12.19 -0.52 -13.68
N GLN A 32 -11.19 0.02 -14.38
CA GLN A 32 -10.44 -0.73 -15.38
C GLN A 32 -9.46 -1.71 -14.72
N ILE A 33 -9.63 -3.01 -14.98
CA ILE A 33 -8.81 -4.09 -14.42
C ILE A 33 -8.30 -4.95 -15.59
N PRO A 34 -7.12 -4.64 -16.18
CA PRO A 34 -6.58 -5.34 -17.33
C PRO A 34 -5.91 -6.67 -16.95
N ASN A 35 -6.64 -7.53 -16.22
CA ASN A 35 -6.19 -8.85 -15.80
C ASN A 35 -7.32 -9.86 -15.95
N LYS A 36 -7.13 -10.82 -16.85
CA LYS A 36 -8.15 -11.84 -17.20
C LYS A 36 -8.60 -12.70 -16.02
N GLU A 37 -7.68 -13.05 -15.13
CA GLU A 37 -7.99 -13.90 -13.98
C GLU A 37 -8.85 -13.14 -12.97
N ILE A 38 -8.47 -11.89 -12.65
CA ILE A 38 -9.21 -11.05 -11.70
C ILE A 38 -10.62 -10.76 -12.21
N VAL A 39 -10.76 -10.36 -13.49
CA VAL A 39 -12.11 -10.07 -14.02
C VAL A 39 -12.98 -11.32 -14.10
N SER A 40 -12.39 -12.51 -14.31
CA SER A 40 -13.14 -13.76 -14.25
C SER A 40 -13.67 -14.04 -12.84
N VAL A 41 -12.87 -13.78 -11.81
CA VAL A 41 -13.31 -13.91 -10.41
C VAL A 41 -14.43 -12.93 -10.10
N LEU A 42 -14.26 -11.65 -10.48
CA LEU A 42 -15.24 -10.61 -10.23
C LEU A 42 -16.57 -10.89 -10.93
N ARG A 43 -16.53 -11.37 -12.18
CA ARG A 43 -17.73 -11.80 -12.90
C ARG A 43 -18.46 -12.94 -12.20
N ASN A 44 -17.73 -13.93 -11.68
CA ASN A 44 -18.31 -15.09 -11.00
C ASN A 44 -19.01 -14.71 -9.69
N VAL A 45 -18.63 -13.60 -9.06
CA VAL A 45 -19.30 -13.10 -7.85
C VAL A 45 -20.39 -12.07 -8.14
N GLY A 46 -20.66 -11.75 -9.42
CA GLY A 46 -21.79 -10.91 -9.83
C GLY A 46 -21.44 -9.50 -10.28
N CYS A 47 -20.16 -9.18 -10.50
CA CYS A 47 -19.77 -7.92 -11.15
C CYS A 47 -20.02 -7.97 -12.66
N GLU A 48 -20.38 -6.83 -13.25
CA GLU A 48 -20.48 -6.67 -14.70
C GLU A 48 -19.09 -6.32 -15.27
N VAL A 49 -18.64 -7.04 -16.30
CA VAL A 49 -17.32 -6.84 -16.91
C VAL A 49 -17.49 -6.56 -18.40
N ASP A 50 -17.00 -5.42 -18.86
CA ASP A 50 -16.77 -5.14 -20.27
C ASP A 50 -15.38 -5.63 -20.68
N HIS A 51 -15.33 -6.74 -21.43
CA HIS A 51 -14.09 -7.34 -21.90
C HIS A 51 -13.35 -6.51 -22.98
N LYS A 52 -14.00 -5.52 -23.60
CA LYS A 52 -13.34 -4.64 -24.59
C LYS A 52 -12.52 -3.56 -23.89
N THR A 53 -13.08 -2.96 -22.85
CA THR A 53 -12.44 -1.87 -22.10
C THR A 53 -11.71 -2.34 -20.86
N TRP A 54 -11.92 -3.59 -20.42
CA TRP A 54 -11.50 -4.14 -19.13
C TRP A 54 -12.19 -3.47 -17.93
N THR A 55 -13.29 -2.78 -18.16
CA THR A 55 -14.03 -2.08 -17.10
C THR A 55 -14.89 -3.06 -16.32
N THR A 56 -14.74 -3.08 -15.00
CA THR A 56 -15.58 -3.87 -14.08
C THR A 56 -16.44 -2.93 -13.25
N LYS A 57 -17.76 -3.07 -13.36
CA LYS A 57 -18.74 -2.39 -12.52
C LYS A 57 -19.08 -3.29 -11.33
N ILE A 58 -19.02 -2.71 -10.13
CA ILE A 58 -19.16 -3.44 -8.87
C ILE A 58 -20.46 -2.96 -8.20
N PRO A 59 -21.45 -3.84 -7.98
CA PRO A 59 -22.70 -3.45 -7.33
C PRO A 59 -22.49 -2.85 -5.94
N SER A 60 -23.19 -1.75 -5.62
CA SER A 60 -23.05 -1.09 -4.31
C SER A 60 -23.35 -2.02 -3.14
N SER A 61 -24.34 -2.90 -3.29
CA SER A 61 -24.70 -3.92 -2.29
C SER A 61 -23.53 -4.86 -1.97
N MET A 62 -22.78 -5.27 -3.00
CA MET A 62 -21.59 -6.10 -2.85
C MET A 62 -20.47 -5.34 -2.12
N VAL A 63 -20.22 -4.08 -2.50
CA VAL A 63 -19.20 -3.24 -1.82
C VAL A 63 -19.51 -3.13 -0.33
N ILE A 64 -20.76 -2.80 0.02
CA ILE A 64 -21.21 -2.67 1.41
C ILE A 64 -21.05 -4.01 2.17
N GLU A 65 -21.43 -5.12 1.54
CA GLU A 65 -21.28 -6.45 2.15
C GLU A 65 -19.81 -6.81 2.39
N MET A 66 -18.93 -6.59 1.41
CA MET A 66 -17.52 -6.94 1.52
C MET A 66 -16.79 -6.06 2.54
N VAL A 67 -17.10 -4.77 2.60
CA VAL A 67 -16.55 -3.87 3.62
C VAL A 67 -16.96 -4.30 5.03
N LYS A 68 -18.19 -4.81 5.22
CA LYS A 68 -18.63 -5.37 6.51
C LYS A 68 -17.86 -6.63 6.91
N LYS A 69 -17.45 -7.45 5.93
CA LYS A 69 -16.65 -8.67 6.16
C LYS A 69 -15.16 -8.40 6.37
N ALA A 70 -14.66 -7.25 5.92
CA ALA A 70 -13.26 -6.89 6.07
C ALA A 70 -12.89 -6.74 7.56
N SER A 71 -11.78 -7.37 7.98
CA SER A 71 -11.29 -7.22 9.35
C SER A 71 -10.80 -5.79 9.57
N LYS A 72 -11.27 -5.15 10.65
CA LYS A 72 -10.83 -3.81 11.06
C LYS A 72 -9.53 -3.84 11.85
N ASN A 73 -9.18 -4.99 12.43
CA ASN A 73 -7.99 -5.17 13.24
C ASN A 73 -7.20 -6.38 12.74
N PHE A 74 -5.89 -6.24 12.64
CA PHE A 74 -4.99 -7.33 12.28
C PHE A 74 -3.61 -7.07 12.89
N THR A 75 -2.79 -8.12 13.00
CA THR A 75 -1.43 -8.04 13.55
C THR A 75 -0.47 -8.59 12.51
N ILE A 76 0.61 -7.87 12.25
CA ILE A 76 1.75 -8.38 11.48
C ILE A 76 2.87 -8.77 12.44
N TYR A 77 3.75 -9.66 11.99
CA TYR A 77 4.87 -10.15 12.79
C TYR A 77 6.20 -9.88 12.08
N SER A 78 7.20 -9.49 12.85
CA SER A 78 8.58 -9.35 12.38
C SER A 78 9.25 -10.71 12.24
N ARG A 79 10.46 -10.72 11.66
CA ARG A 79 11.33 -11.90 11.58
C ARG A 79 11.73 -12.42 12.97
N SER A 80 11.85 -11.53 13.95
CA SER A 80 12.17 -11.82 15.35
C SER A 80 10.95 -12.28 16.17
N GLY A 81 9.75 -12.28 15.58
CA GLY A 81 8.50 -12.66 16.25
C GLY A 81 7.82 -11.53 17.02
N GLU A 82 8.30 -10.29 16.89
CA GLU A 82 7.66 -9.11 17.46
C GLU A 82 6.39 -8.79 16.68
N SER A 83 5.35 -8.34 17.40
CA SER A 83 4.03 -8.12 16.82
C SER A 83 3.71 -6.63 16.70
N LEU A 84 3.09 -6.23 15.58
CA LEU A 84 2.58 -4.89 15.38
C LEU A 84 1.08 -4.94 15.01
N ALA A 85 0.24 -4.44 15.90
CA ALA A 85 -1.21 -4.39 15.71
C ALA A 85 -1.66 -3.16 14.90
N PHE A 86 -2.69 -3.35 14.07
CA PHE A 86 -3.36 -2.33 13.27
C PHE A 86 -4.85 -2.29 13.61
N GLY A 87 -5.46 -1.12 13.41
CA GLY A 87 -6.89 -0.90 13.64
C GLY A 87 -7.24 -0.30 15.02
N GLU A 88 -6.28 -0.29 15.95
CA GLU A 88 -6.49 0.17 17.34
C GLU A 88 -6.33 1.70 17.52
N GLY A 89 -6.15 2.45 16.44
CA GLY A 89 -5.98 3.91 16.49
C GLY A 89 -4.58 4.38 16.89
N SER A 90 -3.61 3.47 17.02
CA SER A 90 -2.19 3.82 17.16
C SER A 90 -1.61 4.28 15.82
N PHE A 91 -0.87 5.39 15.83
CA PHE A 91 -0.09 5.82 14.68
C PHE A 91 1.14 4.90 14.51
N LYS A 92 1.43 4.52 13.26
CA LYS A 92 2.57 3.69 12.87
C LYS A 92 3.34 4.38 11.77
N VAL A 93 4.66 4.36 11.86
CA VAL A 93 5.57 4.96 10.88
C VAL A 93 6.20 3.87 10.03
N LEU A 94 6.06 4.00 8.71
CA LEU A 94 6.72 3.17 7.71
C LEU A 94 7.75 4.02 6.98
N SER A 95 8.98 3.52 6.80
CA SER A 95 10.07 4.25 6.15
C SER A 95 9.90 4.49 4.64
N SER A 96 8.71 4.24 4.06
CA SER A 96 8.42 4.20 2.62
C SER A 96 9.21 3.13 1.85
N GLY A 97 8.83 2.87 0.60
CA GLY A 97 9.49 1.91 -0.27
C GLY A 97 9.33 2.24 -1.75
N GLY A 98 10.21 1.69 -2.59
CA GLY A 98 10.05 1.69 -4.04
C GLY A 98 10.61 2.91 -4.79
N MET A 99 11.44 3.76 -4.18
CA MET A 99 12.04 4.90 -4.89
C MET A 99 13.11 4.46 -5.89
N MET A 100 13.02 4.91 -7.14
CA MET A 100 14.01 4.57 -8.18
C MET A 100 15.34 5.32 -8.02
N ASN A 101 15.32 6.50 -7.38
CA ASN A 101 16.48 7.39 -7.35
C ASN A 101 16.82 7.81 -5.93
N VAL A 102 18.11 8.04 -5.70
CA VAL A 102 18.67 8.62 -4.47
C VAL A 102 19.07 10.06 -4.77
N VAL A 103 18.88 10.94 -3.79
CA VAL A 103 19.49 12.27 -3.78
C VAL A 103 20.67 12.22 -2.82
N GLU A 104 21.87 12.45 -3.34
CA GLU A 104 23.08 12.46 -2.51
C GLU A 104 23.04 13.63 -1.52
N PRO A 105 23.18 13.40 -0.20
CA PRO A 105 22.98 14.44 0.80
C PRO A 105 23.96 15.61 0.72
N LEU A 106 25.17 15.39 0.21
CA LEU A 106 26.23 16.40 0.17
C LEU A 106 26.24 17.20 -1.14
N THR A 107 25.98 16.53 -2.26
CA THR A 107 26.03 17.15 -3.60
C THR A 107 24.66 17.55 -4.12
N TYR A 108 23.58 17.04 -3.51
CA TYR A 108 22.21 17.13 -3.99
C TYR A 108 21.97 16.56 -5.39
N GLU A 109 22.92 15.75 -5.88
CA GLU A 109 22.78 15.08 -7.15
C GLU A 109 21.79 13.94 -7.06
N ARG A 110 20.85 13.91 -8.00
CA ARG A 110 19.89 12.82 -8.15
C ARG A 110 20.48 11.77 -9.08
N ARG A 111 20.59 10.53 -8.61
CA ARG A 111 21.11 9.40 -9.38
C ARG A 111 20.25 8.14 -9.19
N PRO A 112 20.33 7.17 -10.12
CA PRO A 112 19.77 5.84 -9.93
C PRO A 112 20.22 5.22 -8.60
N ALA A 113 19.28 4.56 -7.92
CA ALA A 113 19.59 3.81 -6.71
C ALA A 113 20.32 2.50 -7.04
N THR A 114 21.23 2.11 -6.15
CA THR A 114 21.98 0.85 -6.21
C THR A 114 21.54 -0.09 -5.11
N LEU A 115 21.88 -1.37 -5.21
CA LEU A 115 21.62 -2.34 -4.14
C LEU A 115 22.28 -1.94 -2.82
N LYS A 116 23.43 -1.25 -2.90
CA LYS A 116 24.11 -0.70 -1.73
C LYS A 116 23.31 0.43 -1.07
N ASP A 117 22.57 1.21 -1.84
CA ASP A 117 21.69 2.24 -1.28
C ASP A 117 20.48 1.61 -0.56
N VAL A 118 19.94 0.51 -1.10
CA VAL A 118 18.91 -0.29 -0.42
C VAL A 118 19.42 -0.76 0.94
N GLU A 119 20.60 -1.40 0.96
CA GLU A 119 21.20 -1.89 2.21
C GLU A 119 21.41 -0.77 3.24
N LYS A 120 21.97 0.37 2.82
CA LYS A 120 22.18 1.52 3.71
C LYS A 120 20.87 2.05 4.27
N ALA A 121 19.85 2.18 3.42
CA ALA A 121 18.55 2.71 3.82
C ALA A 121 17.83 1.77 4.80
N VAL A 122 17.89 0.45 4.57
CA VAL A 122 17.32 -0.56 5.47
C VAL A 122 18.00 -0.48 6.84
N LYS A 123 19.33 -0.48 6.89
CA LYS A 123 20.09 -0.36 8.15
C LYS A 123 19.80 0.95 8.89
N LEU A 124 19.69 2.05 8.15
CA LEU A 124 19.34 3.34 8.74
C LEU A 124 17.92 3.31 9.32
N GLY A 125 16.95 2.77 8.57
CA GLY A 125 15.57 2.64 9.01
C GLY A 125 15.43 1.80 10.28
N ASP A 126 16.12 0.66 10.32
CA ASP A 126 16.13 -0.28 11.46
C ASP A 126 16.77 0.33 12.71
N ALA A 127 17.78 1.19 12.55
CA ALA A 127 18.44 1.88 13.67
C ALA A 127 17.62 3.05 14.25
N LEU A 128 16.55 3.50 13.58
CA LEU A 128 15.76 4.66 14.01
C LEU A 128 14.57 4.23 14.88
N GLU A 129 14.62 4.57 16.17
CA GLU A 129 13.60 4.21 17.18
C GLU A 129 12.15 4.65 16.87
N ASN A 130 11.98 5.61 15.96
CA ASN A 130 10.68 6.19 15.60
C ASN A 130 10.11 5.62 14.28
N ILE A 131 10.71 4.55 13.74
CA ILE A 131 10.22 3.82 12.57
C ILE A 131 9.70 2.46 13.04
N ASP A 132 8.38 2.26 12.99
CA ASP A 132 7.75 1.00 13.38
C ASP A 132 7.95 -0.11 12.34
N ILE A 133 8.05 0.25 11.06
CA ILE A 133 8.18 -0.69 9.95
C ILE A 133 9.24 -0.18 8.97
N VAL A 134 10.25 -1.00 8.72
CA VAL A 134 11.27 -0.73 7.70
C VAL A 134 10.78 -1.27 6.36
N GLY A 135 10.66 -0.37 5.38
CA GLY A 135 10.42 -0.70 3.99
C GLY A 135 11.72 -0.69 3.18
N ALA A 136 11.72 -1.38 2.05
CA ALA A 136 12.83 -1.30 1.11
C ALA A 136 12.75 0.04 0.34
N LEU A 137 13.38 1.07 0.91
CA LEU A 137 13.23 2.46 0.47
C LEU A 137 13.49 2.65 -1.03
N PHE A 138 14.44 1.91 -1.61
CA PHE A 138 14.84 2.06 -3.01
C PHE A 138 14.68 0.79 -3.83
N VAL A 139 14.45 0.94 -5.14
CA VAL A 139 14.56 -0.14 -6.14
C VAL A 139 15.95 -0.08 -6.78
N PRO A 140 16.78 -1.12 -6.67
CA PRO A 140 18.13 -1.12 -7.21
C PRO A 140 18.10 -1.23 -8.74
N GLN A 141 18.90 -0.40 -9.41
CA GLN A 141 19.02 -0.36 -10.87
C GLN A 141 20.35 -0.94 -11.38
N ASP A 142 21.25 -1.34 -10.49
CA ASP A 142 22.54 -2.00 -10.79
C ASP A 142 22.44 -3.54 -10.80
N VAL A 143 21.22 -4.07 -10.85
CA VAL A 143 20.90 -5.49 -10.97
C VAL A 143 20.00 -5.73 -12.18
N PHE A 144 19.80 -7.01 -12.57
CA PHE A 144 18.86 -7.33 -13.65
C PHE A 144 17.44 -6.90 -13.27
N THR A 145 16.81 -6.06 -14.09
CA THR A 145 15.53 -5.40 -13.77
C THR A 145 14.44 -6.38 -13.35
N GLN A 146 14.33 -7.54 -14.01
CA GLN A 146 13.35 -8.57 -13.71
C GLN A 146 13.55 -9.21 -12.33
N LEU A 147 14.71 -9.02 -11.70
CA LEU A 147 15.06 -9.51 -10.38
C LEU A 147 15.21 -8.37 -9.36
N ALA A 148 15.01 -7.11 -9.74
CA ALA A 148 15.25 -5.95 -8.87
C ALA A 148 14.46 -6.05 -7.56
N ASP A 149 13.18 -6.45 -7.64
CA ASP A 149 12.34 -6.65 -6.46
C ASP A 149 12.87 -7.79 -5.56
N ILE A 150 13.39 -8.86 -6.15
CA ILE A 150 13.96 -9.98 -5.40
C ILE A 150 15.19 -9.52 -4.63
N TYR A 151 16.12 -8.82 -5.28
CA TYR A 151 17.31 -8.26 -4.61
C TYR A 151 16.93 -7.25 -3.53
N MET A 152 15.95 -6.39 -3.82
CA MET A 152 15.42 -5.38 -2.91
C MET A 152 14.86 -6.01 -1.63
N TYR A 153 13.91 -6.94 -1.76
CA TYR A 153 13.29 -7.60 -0.60
C TYR A 153 14.23 -8.58 0.10
N ALA A 154 15.10 -9.28 -0.62
CA ALA A 154 16.12 -10.12 0.02
C ALA A 154 17.07 -9.29 0.90
N THR A 155 17.40 -8.06 0.48
CA THR A 155 18.21 -7.13 1.27
C THR A 155 17.46 -6.65 2.51
N LEU A 156 16.17 -6.29 2.37
CA LEU A 156 15.30 -5.93 3.50
C LEU A 156 15.13 -7.06 4.52
N ILE A 157 15.07 -8.31 4.06
CA ILE A 157 14.91 -9.48 4.94
C ILE A 157 16.25 -9.92 5.54
N LYS A 158 17.38 -9.50 4.97
CA LYS A 158 18.71 -9.87 5.46
C LYS A 158 19.20 -8.94 6.57
N TYR A 159 19.03 -7.64 6.39
CA TYR A 159 19.41 -6.62 7.36
C TYR A 159 18.15 -6.22 8.10
#